data_AF-A0AAU9UT27-F1
#
_entry.id   AF-A0AAU9UT27-F1
#
_cell.length_a   1.000
_cell.length_b   1.000
_cell.length_c   1.000
_cell.angle_alpha   90.00
_cell.angle_beta   90.00
_cell.angle_gamma   90.00
#
_symmetry.space_group_name_H-M   'P 1'
#
loop_
_entity.id
_entity.type
_entity.pdbx_description
1 polymer ?
#
loop_
_entity_poly.entity_id
_entity_poly.type
_entity_poly.pdbx_seq_one_letter_code
_entity_poly.pdbx_strand_id
1 'polypeptide(L)'
;MILRKPSKRSRATEAKKASSTAKCGLECHDQVDAAQQKELFDRFYAMESFSLQSSYLFSLVKVLPKKRCSFLTDRRQTESRRSNTRVYTVPNSNRLATTVCKDFFKKVFAVSDGRITRVLKTKLSIPTPPIDKRRAFHVPVNKTTEEKVQKAKTFIDKFPKYESHYTLHKSIPLY
;
A
#
# COMPACT_ATOMS: atom_id res chain seq x y z
N MET A 1 -5.24 -8.34 -36.71
CA MET A 1 -4.57 -7.25 -35.97
C MET A 1 -5.29 -7.02 -34.64
N ILE A 2 -4.69 -7.39 -33.51
CA ILE A 2 -5.30 -7.17 -32.18
C ILE A 2 -4.81 -5.82 -31.65
N LEU A 3 -5.70 -4.83 -31.62
CA LEU A 3 -5.45 -3.52 -31.03
C LEU A 3 -5.21 -3.66 -29.52
N ARG A 4 -3.95 -3.47 -29.09
CA ARG A 4 -3.58 -3.38 -27.68
C ARG A 4 -4.22 -2.13 -27.08
N LYS A 5 -5.16 -2.29 -26.13
CA LYS A 5 -5.69 -1.17 -25.35
C LYS A 5 -4.54 -0.50 -24.56
N PRO A 6 -4.41 0.83 -24.58
CA PRO A 6 -3.33 1.52 -23.90
C PRO A 6 -3.46 1.41 -22.37
N SER A 7 -2.33 1.14 -21.72
CA SER A 7 -2.14 1.17 -20.27
C SER A 7 -2.52 2.54 -19.69
N LYS A 8 -3.21 2.54 -18.55
CA LYS A 8 -3.68 3.75 -17.87
C LYS A 8 -2.49 4.67 -17.56
N ARG A 9 -2.48 5.86 -18.17
CA ARG A 9 -1.54 6.96 -17.96
C ARG A 9 -1.29 7.21 -16.47
N SER A 10 -0.02 7.25 -16.07
CA SER A 10 0.43 7.73 -14.77
C SER A 10 0.04 9.21 -14.62
N ARG A 11 -1.05 9.48 -13.90
CA ARG A 11 -1.42 10.84 -13.52
C ARG A 11 -0.40 11.31 -12.50
N ALA A 12 0.32 12.39 -12.79
CA ALA A 12 1.17 13.05 -11.82
C ALA A 12 0.31 13.41 -10.60
N THR A 13 0.54 12.73 -9.47
CA THR A 13 -0.07 13.08 -8.19
C THR A 13 0.87 14.02 -7.47
N GLU A 14 0.34 15.15 -7.03
CA GLU A 14 1.04 16.10 -6.17
C GLU A 14 1.64 15.41 -4.94
N ALA A 15 2.75 15.95 -4.44
CA ALA A 15 3.40 15.45 -3.23
C ALA A 15 2.39 15.45 -2.08
N LYS A 16 2.30 14.31 -1.39
CA LYS A 16 1.40 14.19 -0.24
C LYS A 16 1.88 15.12 0.87
N LYS A 17 0.95 15.85 1.47
CA LYS A 17 1.21 16.74 2.61
C LYS A 17 0.32 16.32 3.78
N ALA A 18 0.87 16.36 4.99
CA ALA A 18 0.05 16.30 6.20
C ALA A 18 -0.78 17.59 6.27
N SER A 19 -2.11 17.46 6.32
CA SER A 19 -3.03 18.60 6.36
C SER A 19 -4.21 18.26 7.26
N SER A 20 -4.24 18.78 8.47
CA SER A 20 -5.33 18.58 9.44
C SER A 20 -6.29 19.80 9.39
N THR A 21 -7.60 19.58 9.49
CA THR A 21 -8.58 20.70 9.53
C THR A 21 -9.34 20.71 10.85
N ALA A 22 -9.53 21.92 11.38
CA ALA A 22 -9.59 22.24 12.80
C ALA A 22 -10.97 22.16 13.48
N LYS A 23 -11.85 21.22 13.11
CA LYS A 23 -13.14 21.06 13.83
C LYS A 23 -13.40 19.60 14.17
N CYS A 24 -12.77 19.10 15.22
CA CYS A 24 -13.10 17.80 15.80
C CYS A 24 -13.34 17.94 17.31
N GLY A 25 -14.40 17.30 17.83
CA GLY A 25 -14.72 17.30 19.26
C GLY A 25 -13.75 16.51 20.15
N LEU A 26 -12.65 16.01 19.58
CA LEU A 26 -11.56 15.34 20.29
C LEU A 26 -10.30 16.22 20.39
N GLU A 27 -10.39 17.48 19.95
CA GLU A 27 -9.29 18.47 20.07
C GLU A 27 -7.94 17.92 19.56
N CYS A 28 -7.99 17.10 18.50
CA CYS A 28 -6.81 16.39 18.00
C CYS A 28 -5.70 17.33 17.52
N HIS A 29 -6.04 18.57 17.16
CA HIS A 29 -5.08 19.61 16.80
C HIS A 29 -4.30 20.14 18.00
N ASP A 30 -4.96 20.30 19.15
CA ASP A 30 -4.32 20.78 20.38
C ASP A 30 -3.48 19.67 21.01
N GLN A 31 -3.91 18.42 20.83
CA GLN A 31 -3.21 17.26 21.34
C GLN A 31 -2.02 16.84 20.47
N VAL A 32 -1.98 17.17 19.18
CA VAL A 32 -0.90 16.76 18.27
C VAL A 32 -0.46 17.94 17.44
N ASP A 33 0.65 18.54 17.86
CA ASP A 33 1.18 19.76 17.25
C ASP A 33 1.66 19.53 15.81
N ALA A 34 1.70 20.60 15.01
CA ALA A 34 2.04 20.57 13.59
C ALA A 34 3.42 19.96 13.32
N ALA A 35 4.40 20.25 14.19
CA ALA A 35 5.74 19.65 14.10
C ALA A 35 5.68 18.11 14.22
N GLN A 36 4.81 17.60 15.07
CA GLN A 36 4.63 16.16 15.29
C GLN A 36 3.89 15.50 14.14
N GLN A 37 2.89 16.18 13.59
CA GLN A 37 2.19 15.68 12.41
C GLN A 37 3.18 15.48 11.26
N LYS A 38 4.12 16.41 11.10
CA LYS A 38 5.21 16.28 10.13
C LYS A 38 6.14 15.12 10.48
N GLU A 39 6.59 15.00 11.73
CA GLU A 39 7.44 13.89 12.16
C GLU A 39 6.78 12.51 11.94
N LEU A 40 5.49 12.37 12.26
CA LEU A 40 4.70 11.16 12.03
C LEU A 40 4.58 10.85 10.54
N PHE A 41 4.35 11.87 9.72
CA PHE A 41 4.30 11.75 8.28
C PHE A 41 5.66 11.30 7.72
N ASP A 42 6.73 11.97 8.12
CA ASP A 42 8.09 11.70 7.65
C ASP A 42 8.53 10.29 8.04
N ARG A 43 8.31 9.87 9.30
CA ARG A 43 8.54 8.49 9.75
C ARG A 43 7.73 7.48 8.94
N PHE A 44 6.48 7.81 8.63
CA PHE A 44 5.61 6.93 7.87
C PHE A 44 6.09 6.73 6.43
N TYR A 45 6.53 7.81 5.77
CA TYR A 45 7.00 7.75 4.38
C TYR A 45 8.47 7.36 4.25
N ALA A 46 9.26 7.47 5.32
CA ALA A 46 10.61 6.91 5.39
C ALA A 46 10.61 5.37 5.32
N MET A 47 9.52 4.71 5.71
CA MET A 47 9.35 3.28 5.44
C MET A 47 9.09 3.06 3.94
N GLU A 48 10.14 2.69 3.20
CA GLU A 48 10.06 2.48 1.74
C GLU A 48 9.11 1.34 1.34
N SER A 49 8.92 0.35 2.21
CA SER A 49 8.06 -0.80 1.93
C SER A 49 6.59 -0.55 2.24
N PHE A 50 5.72 -0.87 1.28
CA PHE A 50 4.26 -0.82 1.44
C PHE A 50 3.76 -1.72 2.57
N SER A 51 4.42 -2.87 2.80
CA SER A 51 4.06 -3.80 3.87
C SER A 51 4.40 -3.23 5.24
N LEU A 52 5.57 -2.58 5.39
CA LEU A 52 5.98 -1.92 6.63
C LEU A 52 5.07 -0.73 6.97
N GLN A 53 4.72 0.09 5.97
CA GLN A 53 3.72 1.13 6.17
C GLN A 53 2.37 0.55 6.62
N SER A 54 1.95 -0.57 6.05
CA SER A 54 0.69 -1.22 6.40
C SER A 54 0.72 -1.83 7.80
N SER A 55 1.85 -2.40 8.23
CA SER A 55 2.04 -2.91 9.59
C SER A 55 2.05 -1.77 10.60
N TYR A 56 2.66 -0.64 10.27
CA TYR A 56 2.64 0.55 11.11
C TYR A 56 1.21 1.08 11.31
N LEU A 57 0.44 1.29 10.22
CA LEU A 57 -0.97 1.68 10.33
C LEU A 57 -1.80 0.64 11.10
N PHE A 58 -1.50 -0.64 10.92
CA PHE A 58 -2.14 -1.71 11.67
C PHE A 58 -1.88 -1.54 13.17
N SER A 59 -0.65 -1.28 13.60
CA SER A 59 -0.30 -1.12 15.03
C SER A 59 -1.04 0.05 15.70
N LEU A 60 -1.24 1.15 14.98
CA LEU A 60 -1.83 2.39 15.49
C LEU A 60 -3.36 2.35 15.65
N VAL A 61 -4.05 1.33 15.12
CA VAL A 61 -5.52 1.27 15.16
C VAL A 61 -5.99 0.05 15.91
N LYS A 62 -6.73 0.22 17.00
CA LYS A 62 -7.37 -0.87 17.73
C LYS A 62 -8.75 -1.16 17.14
N VAL A 63 -9.08 -2.44 16.94
CA VAL A 63 -10.41 -2.86 16.51
C VAL A 63 -11.04 -3.62 17.67
N LEU A 64 -12.17 -3.12 18.15
CA LEU A 64 -12.92 -3.66 19.28
C LEU A 64 -14.26 -4.19 18.79
N PRO A 65 -14.75 -5.31 19.32
CA PRO A 65 -16.11 -5.74 19.06
C PRO A 65 -17.11 -4.71 19.63
N LYS A 66 -18.27 -4.59 18.99
CA LYS A 66 -19.33 -3.68 19.45
C LYS A 66 -19.88 -4.14 20.80
N LYS A 67 -19.80 -3.27 21.82
CA LYS A 67 -20.21 -3.58 23.21
C LYS A 67 -21.72 -3.53 23.48
N ARG A 68 -22.49 -2.66 22.78
CA ARG A 68 -23.95 -2.52 22.95
C ARG A 68 -24.63 -2.23 21.63
N CYS A 69 -25.77 -2.87 21.38
CA CYS A 69 -26.74 -2.45 20.38
C CYS A 69 -27.94 -1.85 21.13
N SER A 70 -28.18 -0.55 20.97
CA SER A 70 -29.46 0.04 21.37
C SER A 70 -30.43 -0.26 20.23
N PHE A 71 -31.35 -1.20 20.44
CA PHE A 71 -32.48 -1.39 19.55
C PHE A 71 -33.63 -0.60 20.16
N LEU A 72 -33.96 0.54 19.55
CA LEU A 72 -35.22 1.22 19.83
C LEU A 72 -36.24 0.70 18.82
N THR A 73 -37.16 -0.13 19.31
CA THR A 73 -38.59 -0.19 18.91
C THR A 73 -38.97 -0.42 17.44
N ASP A 74 -38.09 -0.83 16.52
CA ASP A 74 -38.51 -1.26 15.18
C ASP A 74 -38.01 -2.68 14.85
N ARG A 75 -38.96 -3.62 14.78
CA ARG A 75 -38.74 -5.07 14.57
C ARG A 75 -38.14 -5.40 13.19
N ARG A 76 -37.86 -4.41 12.33
CA ARG A 76 -37.43 -4.62 10.94
C ARG A 76 -35.91 -4.57 10.72
N GLN A 77 -35.12 -4.22 11.74
CA GLN A 77 -33.65 -4.21 11.66
C GLN A 77 -33.04 -5.00 12.82
N THR A 78 -33.07 -6.32 12.69
CA THR A 78 -32.59 -7.27 13.73
C THR A 78 -31.09 -7.14 14.00
N GLU A 79 -30.31 -6.56 13.05
CA GLU A 79 -28.86 -6.45 13.19
C GLU A 79 -28.29 -5.11 12.70
N SER A 80 -27.37 -4.56 13.48
CA SER A 80 -26.60 -3.38 13.10
C SER A 80 -25.60 -3.74 12.00
N ARG A 81 -25.62 -3.01 10.87
CA ARG A 81 -24.62 -3.11 9.80
C ARG A 81 -23.17 -2.96 10.27
N ARG A 82 -22.96 -2.33 11.43
CA ARG A 82 -21.65 -2.19 12.10
C ARG A 82 -21.48 -3.28 13.15
N SER A 83 -20.52 -4.18 12.94
CA SER A 83 -20.08 -5.19 13.91
C SER A 83 -18.97 -4.71 14.83
N ASN A 84 -18.15 -3.75 14.36
CA ASN A 84 -16.88 -3.41 15.00
C ASN A 84 -16.67 -1.90 15.18
N THR A 85 -15.96 -1.55 16.24
CA THR A 85 -15.51 -0.19 16.54
C THR A 85 -14.00 -0.07 16.29
N ARG A 86 -13.58 1.00 15.61
CA ARG A 86 -12.17 1.30 15.34
C ARG A 86 -11.76 2.48 16.20
N VAL A 87 -10.66 2.35 16.93
CA VAL A 87 -10.06 3.40 17.75
C VAL A 87 -8.70 3.72 17.15
N TYR A 88 -8.52 4.96 16.70
CA TYR A 88 -7.28 5.42 16.10
C TYR A 88 -6.42 6.05 17.19
N THR A 89 -5.16 5.64 17.28
CA THR A 89 -4.20 6.16 18.25
C THR A 89 -2.94 6.62 17.55
N VAL A 90 -2.36 7.72 18.03
CA VAL A 90 -1.07 8.26 17.55
C VAL A 90 -0.22 8.66 18.75
N PRO A 91 1.12 8.54 18.68
CA PRO A 91 1.97 9.00 19.76
C PRO A 91 2.04 10.54 19.76
N ASN A 92 1.87 11.14 20.95
CA ASN A 92 2.02 12.57 21.22
C ASN A 92 3.49 12.93 21.57
N SER A 93 3.80 14.18 21.92
CA SER A 93 5.12 14.73 22.30
C SER A 93 5.78 13.92 23.39
N ASN A 94 5.00 13.46 24.36
CA ASN A 94 5.48 12.64 25.47
C ASN A 94 5.56 11.15 25.11
N ARG A 95 5.46 10.79 23.81
CA ARG A 95 5.38 9.42 23.28
C ARG A 95 4.22 8.58 23.81
N LEU A 96 3.24 9.23 24.44
CA LEU A 96 2.01 8.58 24.93
C LEU A 96 1.02 8.38 23.77
N ALA A 97 0.33 7.25 23.78
CA ALA A 97 -0.66 6.94 22.75
C ALA A 97 -1.96 7.72 23.01
N THR A 98 -2.23 8.71 22.16
CA THR A 98 -3.40 9.58 22.24
C THR A 98 -4.44 9.18 21.20
N THR A 99 -5.72 9.16 21.59
CA THR A 99 -6.82 8.82 20.68
C THR A 99 -7.18 9.98 19.78
N VAL A 100 -7.22 9.73 18.47
CA VAL A 100 -7.56 10.74 17.47
C VAL A 100 -8.77 10.36 16.64
N CYS A 101 -9.40 11.34 16.02
CA CYS A 101 -10.50 11.08 15.10
C CYS A 101 -9.99 10.45 13.78
N LYS A 102 -10.87 9.73 13.09
CA LYS A 102 -10.56 9.05 11.82
C LYS A 102 -10.03 10.02 10.75
N ASP A 103 -10.64 11.20 10.66
CA ASP A 103 -10.28 12.16 9.60
C ASP A 103 -8.94 12.82 9.87
N PHE A 104 -8.61 13.12 11.12
CA PHE A 104 -7.29 13.57 11.51
C PHE A 104 -6.23 12.51 11.18
N PHE A 105 -6.47 11.25 11.54
CA PHE A 105 -5.55 10.16 11.23
C PHE A 105 -5.31 10.00 9.71
N LYS A 106 -6.37 10.04 8.89
CA LYS A 106 -6.25 9.98 7.42
C LYS A 106 -5.42 11.12 6.85
N LYS A 107 -5.58 12.31 7.42
CA LYS A 107 -4.94 13.56 7.02
C LYS A 107 -3.46 13.59 7.38
N VAL A 108 -3.12 13.21 8.61
CA VAL A 108 -1.73 13.14 9.09
C VAL A 108 -0.92 12.15 8.25
N PHE A 109 -1.46 10.96 7.95
CA PHE A 109 -0.73 9.95 7.17
C PHE A 109 -0.97 10.04 5.65
N ALA A 110 -1.80 10.97 5.19
CA ALA A 110 -2.25 11.11 3.80
C ALA A 110 -2.70 9.77 3.17
N VAL A 111 -3.59 9.06 3.86
CA VAL A 111 -4.09 7.72 3.48
C VAL A 111 -5.58 7.73 3.17
N SER A 112 -5.95 6.93 2.17
CA SER A 112 -7.36 6.70 1.85
C SER A 112 -8.02 5.75 2.84
N ASP A 113 -9.33 5.94 3.04
CA ASP A 113 -10.12 5.07 3.93
C ASP A 113 -10.14 3.61 3.45
N GLY A 114 -10.07 3.40 2.14
CA GLY A 114 -9.95 2.07 1.55
C GLY A 114 -8.66 1.35 1.92
N ARG A 115 -7.53 2.07 2.06
CA ARG A 115 -6.26 1.49 2.53
C ARG A 115 -6.39 1.06 3.99
N ILE A 116 -6.89 1.95 4.85
CA ILE A 116 -7.13 1.65 6.28
C ILE A 116 -8.04 0.43 6.44
N THR A 117 -9.16 0.40 5.71
CA THR A 117 -10.13 -0.70 5.80
C THR A 117 -9.55 -2.03 5.33
N ARG A 118 -8.71 -2.05 4.29
CA ARG A 118 -8.01 -3.26 3.84
C ARG A 118 -7.01 -3.77 4.88
N VAL A 119 -6.22 -2.87 5.46
CA VAL A 119 -5.24 -3.22 6.50
C VAL A 119 -5.93 -3.83 7.72
N LEU A 120 -7.10 -3.31 8.10
CA LEU A 120 -7.83 -3.76 9.30
C LEU A 120 -8.80 -4.92 9.06
N LYS A 121 -8.95 -5.41 7.82
CA LYS A 121 -9.96 -6.41 7.46
C LYS A 121 -9.88 -7.68 8.32
N THR A 122 -8.66 -8.13 8.61
CA THR A 122 -8.38 -9.37 9.34
C THR A 122 -8.02 -9.13 10.80
N LYS A 123 -8.05 -7.88 11.28
CA LYS A 123 -7.46 -7.53 12.58
C LYS A 123 -8.13 -8.22 13.79
N LEU A 124 -9.39 -8.60 13.69
CA LEU A 124 -10.09 -9.30 14.76
C LEU A 124 -9.77 -10.80 14.81
N SER A 125 -9.49 -11.42 13.67
CA SER A 125 -9.19 -12.84 13.59
C SER A 125 -7.69 -13.13 13.64
N ILE A 126 -6.86 -12.22 13.14
CA ILE A 126 -5.42 -12.40 13.00
C ILE A 126 -4.71 -11.15 13.56
N PRO A 127 -3.79 -11.31 14.52
CA PRO A 127 -3.05 -10.19 15.11
C PRO A 127 -1.93 -9.64 14.21
N THR A 128 -1.74 -10.22 13.02
CA THR A 128 -0.73 -9.79 12.05
C THR A 128 -1.35 -8.99 10.90
N PRO A 129 -0.62 -7.98 10.39
CA PRO A 129 -1.07 -7.19 9.26
C PRO A 129 -1.14 -8.04 7.97
N PRO A 130 -2.14 -7.82 7.11
CA PRO A 130 -2.27 -8.56 5.87
C PRO A 130 -1.11 -8.23 4.92
N ILE A 131 -0.48 -9.27 4.38
CA ILE A 131 0.57 -9.17 3.36
C ILE A 131 -0.06 -8.77 2.01
N ASP A 132 0.57 -7.84 1.30
CA ASP A 132 0.13 -7.48 -0.05
C ASP A 132 0.47 -8.59 -1.04
N LYS A 133 -0.55 -9.32 -1.50
CA LYS A 133 -0.41 -10.42 -2.46
C LYS A 133 -0.55 -9.98 -3.93
N ARG A 134 -0.77 -8.69 -4.21
CA ARG A 134 -1.17 -8.21 -5.56
C ARG A 134 -0.08 -8.32 -6.62
N ARG A 135 1.20 -8.35 -6.24
CA ARG A 135 2.32 -8.27 -7.20
C ARG A 135 3.24 -9.49 -7.23
N ALA A 136 3.25 -10.35 -6.22
CA ALA A 136 4.36 -11.29 -6.04
C ALA A 136 4.01 -12.77 -6.22
N PHE A 137 2.74 -13.18 -6.14
CA PHE A 137 2.40 -14.62 -5.98
C PHE A 137 1.65 -15.25 -7.14
N HIS A 138 1.20 -14.47 -8.13
CA HIS A 138 0.55 -15.05 -9.30
C HIS A 138 1.53 -15.14 -10.46
N VAL A 139 1.89 -16.36 -10.81
CA VAL A 139 2.48 -16.66 -12.11
C VAL A 139 1.42 -16.33 -13.17
N PRO A 140 1.71 -15.47 -14.16
CA PRO A 140 0.79 -15.20 -15.25
C PRO A 140 0.44 -16.51 -15.96
N VAL A 141 -0.84 -16.70 -16.32
CA VAL A 141 -1.30 -17.90 -17.04
C VAL A 141 -0.53 -18.11 -18.35
N ASN A 142 -0.13 -17.01 -18.99
CA ASN A 142 0.63 -17.03 -20.24
C ASN A 142 2.15 -17.11 -20.03
N LYS A 143 2.64 -17.28 -18.79
CA LYS A 143 4.07 -17.44 -18.54
C LYS A 143 4.51 -18.76 -19.16
N THR A 144 5.49 -18.70 -20.06
CA THR A 144 6.07 -19.88 -20.68
C THR A 144 6.67 -20.78 -19.59
N THR A 145 6.36 -22.08 -19.65
CA THR A 145 6.93 -23.05 -18.72
C THR A 145 8.45 -23.13 -18.90
N GLU A 146 9.18 -23.36 -17.82
CA GLU A 146 10.64 -23.48 -17.85
C GLU A 146 11.10 -24.56 -18.84
N GLU A 147 10.37 -25.66 -18.97
CA GLU A 147 10.65 -26.71 -19.98
C GLU A 147 10.64 -26.18 -21.42
N LYS A 148 9.65 -25.35 -21.78
CA LYS A 148 9.55 -24.76 -23.12
C LYS A 148 10.66 -23.74 -23.36
N VAL A 149 11.04 -22.99 -22.32
CA VAL A 149 12.19 -22.08 -22.37
C VAL A 149 13.48 -22.87 -22.56
N GLN A 150 13.66 -23.99 -21.84
CA GLN A 150 14.83 -24.86 -21.98
C GLN A 150 14.93 -25.43 -23.40
N LYS A 151 13.82 -25.92 -23.96
CA LYS A 151 13.76 -26.42 -25.35
C LYS A 151 14.11 -25.35 -26.38
N ALA A 152 13.66 -24.12 -26.18
CA ALA A 152 14.02 -23.01 -27.06
C ALA A 152 15.51 -22.68 -26.99
N LYS A 153 16.08 -22.65 -25.77
CA LYS A 153 17.53 -22.43 -25.58
C LYS A 153 18.36 -23.51 -26.26
N THR A 154 18.05 -24.78 -26.01
CA THR A 154 18.78 -25.90 -26.64
C THR A 154 18.63 -25.92 -28.15
N PHE A 155 17.52 -25.43 -28.70
CA PHE A 155 17.36 -25.27 -30.14
C PHE A 155 18.22 -24.11 -30.70
N ILE A 156 18.25 -22.96 -30.02
CA ILE A 156 19.09 -21.81 -30.40
C ILE A 156 20.57 -22.19 -30.38
N ASP A 157 21.00 -22.97 -29.38
CA ASP A 157 22.40 -23.39 -29.23
C ASP A 157 22.87 -24.37 -30.33
N LYS A 158 21.95 -24.95 -31.12
CA LYS A 158 22.32 -25.77 -32.29
C LYS A 158 22.83 -24.93 -33.46
N PHE A 159 22.47 -23.65 -33.53
CA PHE A 159 22.96 -22.80 -34.59
C PHE A 159 24.37 -22.31 -34.22
N PRO A 160 25.35 -22.45 -35.14
CA PRO A 160 26.68 -21.92 -34.89
C PRO A 160 26.58 -20.41 -34.68
N LYS A 161 27.21 -19.91 -33.63
CA LYS A 161 27.32 -18.48 -33.40
C LYS A 161 28.22 -17.92 -34.49
N TYR A 162 27.63 -17.15 -35.39
CA TYR A 162 28.39 -16.45 -36.41
C TYR A 162 29.25 -15.37 -35.72
N GLU A 163 30.57 -15.55 -35.73
CA GLU A 163 31.49 -14.45 -35.45
C GLU A 163 31.42 -13.51 -36.65
N SER A 164 31.00 -12.26 -36.43
CA SER A 164 30.97 -11.25 -37.48
C SER A 164 32.40 -10.96 -37.94
N HIS A 165 32.84 -11.64 -38.99
CA HIS A 165 34.19 -11.51 -39.55
C HIS A 165 34.37 -10.18 -40.33
N TYR A 166 33.27 -9.48 -40.62
CA TYR A 166 33.24 -8.26 -41.43
C TYR A 166 32.84 -7.02 -40.60
N THR A 167 33.66 -6.63 -39.63
CA THR A 167 33.70 -5.23 -39.13
C THR A 167 35.08 -4.84 -38.60
N LEU A 168 36.17 -5.30 -39.23
CA LEU A 168 37.51 -4.71 -39.04
C LEU A 168 38.34 -4.81 -40.32
N HIS A 169 37.82 -4.35 -41.46
CA HIS A 169 38.72 -3.92 -42.52
C HIS A 169 39.36 -2.63 -42.03
N LYS A 170 40.44 -2.75 -41.24
CA LYS A 170 41.29 -1.62 -40.88
C LYS A 170 41.75 -1.01 -42.20
N SER A 171 41.19 0.13 -42.56
CA SER A 171 41.75 0.99 -43.60
C SER A 171 43.15 1.38 -43.15
N ILE A 172 44.16 0.67 -43.67
CA ILE A 172 45.56 1.04 -43.51
C ILE A 172 45.73 2.36 -44.29
N PRO A 173 46.15 3.47 -43.66
CA PRO A 173 46.46 4.68 -44.39
C PRO A 173 47.74 4.42 -45.19
N LEU A 174 47.67 4.55 -46.51
CA LEU A 174 48.85 4.61 -47.37
C LEU A 174 49.57 5.93 -47.07
N TYR A 175 50.81 5.82 -46.58
CA TYR A 175 51.77 6.92 -46.49
C TYR A 175 52.32 7.27 -47.87
#